data_AF-A0A8J6I6B0-F1
#
_entry.id   AF-A0A8J6I6B0-F1
#
_cell.length_a   1.000
_cell.length_b   1.000
_cell.length_c   1.000
_cell.angle_alpha   90.00
_cell.angle_beta   90.00
_cell.angle_gamma   90.00
#
_symmetry.space_group_name_H-M   'P 1'
#
loop_
_entity.id
_entity.type
_entity.pdbx_description
1 polymer ?
#
loop_
_entity_poly.entity_id
_entity_poly.type
_entity_poly.pdbx_seq_one_letter_code
_entity_poly.pdbx_strand_id
1 'polypeptide(L)'
;LIADAQLAATSSPENGGAEIAFVNPGGIRTDLAYRSTGVETPGTVTYGDAYAVHPFNNSLITKNMTGTQILALLNQQFTGTNSGTGVKILQVSKGFTYTLTNYTTVTDVRLNGAPLDLARTYRVAMNSFIADGGDGFMEFARGTQPLIVGVDLDALTAYLSANSSKDTPLPVPTIGRITFN
;
A
#
# COMPACT_ATOMS: atom_id res chain seq x y z
N LEU A 1 -0.89 4.23 6.11
CA LEU A 1 -0.63 5.61 5.62
C LEU A 1 -0.35 5.63 4.12
N ILE A 2 0.81 5.20 3.62
CA ILE A 2 1.12 5.32 2.17
C ILE A 2 0.09 4.57 1.32
N ALA A 3 -0.24 3.32 1.67
CA ALA A 3 -1.29 2.57 0.98
C ALA A 3 -2.67 3.24 1.08
N ASP A 4 -2.95 3.97 2.17
CA ASP A 4 -4.21 4.73 2.30
C ASP A 4 -4.24 5.94 1.37
N ALA A 5 -3.11 6.64 1.25
CA ALA A 5 -2.94 7.76 0.33
C ALA A 5 -3.08 7.32 -1.13
N GLN A 6 -2.45 6.20 -1.49
CA GLN A 6 -2.60 5.60 -2.82
C GLN A 6 -4.04 5.21 -3.11
N LEU A 7 -4.72 4.56 -2.16
CA LEU A 7 -6.14 4.22 -2.30
C LEU A 7 -6.99 5.48 -2.47
N ALA A 8 -6.80 6.50 -1.63
CA ALA A 8 -7.56 7.75 -1.71
C ALA A 8 -7.41 8.42 -3.09
N ALA A 9 -6.18 8.51 -3.61
CA ALA A 9 -5.90 9.12 -4.91
C ALA A 9 -6.52 8.36 -6.11
N THR A 10 -6.75 7.05 -5.95
CA THR A 10 -7.15 6.15 -7.06
C THR A 10 -8.58 5.62 -6.94
N SER A 11 -9.28 5.92 -5.84
CA SER A 11 -10.60 5.35 -5.52
C SER A 11 -11.75 5.91 -6.34
N SER A 12 -11.61 7.11 -6.91
CA SER A 12 -12.67 7.68 -7.76
C SER A 12 -12.74 6.97 -9.11
N PRO A 13 -13.94 6.84 -9.72
CA PRO A 13 -14.09 6.15 -11.01
C PRO A 13 -13.17 6.69 -12.11
N GLU A 14 -12.98 8.01 -12.17
CA GLU A 14 -12.10 8.68 -13.13
C GLU A 14 -10.61 8.36 -12.91
N ASN A 15 -10.22 8.03 -11.68
CA ASN A 15 -8.86 7.67 -11.31
C ASN A 15 -8.67 6.14 -11.20
N GLY A 16 -9.58 5.37 -11.80
CA GLY A 16 -9.50 3.92 -11.94
C GLY A 16 -10.41 3.14 -11.00
N GLY A 17 -10.97 3.75 -9.95
CA GLY A 17 -11.91 3.10 -9.05
C GLY A 17 -11.29 2.04 -8.14
N ALA A 18 -10.07 2.26 -7.66
CA ALA A 18 -9.34 1.32 -6.81
C ALA A 18 -10.09 0.99 -5.52
N GLU A 19 -10.12 -0.30 -5.17
CA GLU A 19 -10.73 -0.82 -3.94
C GLU A 19 -9.66 -1.23 -2.91
N ILE A 20 -8.44 -1.53 -3.38
CA ILE A 20 -7.33 -2.06 -2.59
C ILE A 20 -6.05 -1.34 -3.03
N ALA A 21 -5.15 -1.00 -2.12
CA ALA A 21 -3.79 -0.58 -2.47
C ALA A 21 -2.72 -1.36 -1.69
N PHE A 22 -1.61 -1.63 -2.36
CA PHE A 22 -0.46 -2.34 -1.81
C PHE A 22 0.82 -1.52 -1.94
N VAL A 23 1.67 -1.61 -0.91
CA VAL A 23 3.01 -1.00 -0.88
C VAL A 23 4.02 -2.07 -0.47
N ASN A 24 5.08 -2.25 -1.27
CA ASN A 24 6.18 -3.11 -0.92
C ASN A 24 7.06 -2.49 0.18
N PRO A 25 7.65 -3.30 1.09
CA PRO A 25 8.35 -2.77 2.26
C PRO A 25 9.58 -1.94 1.89
N GLY A 26 10.29 -2.30 0.81
CA GLY A 26 11.44 -1.52 0.32
C GLY A 26 11.10 -0.12 -0.19
N GLY A 27 9.82 0.14 -0.49
CA GLY A 27 9.29 1.45 -0.83
C GLY A 27 9.18 2.39 0.38
N ILE A 28 9.27 1.87 1.61
CA ILE A 28 9.20 2.64 2.86
C ILE A 28 10.61 2.73 3.44
N ARG A 29 11.15 3.94 3.54
CA ARG A 29 12.60 4.15 3.80
C ARG A 29 12.92 4.63 5.20
N THR A 30 11.99 5.34 5.84
CA THR A 30 12.15 5.83 7.20
C THR A 30 10.78 6.12 7.81
N ASP A 31 10.77 6.37 9.12
CA ASP A 31 9.58 6.74 9.86
C ASP A 31 9.30 8.25 9.71
N LEU A 32 8.02 8.64 9.76
CA LEU A 32 7.65 10.03 10.03
C LEU A 32 7.86 10.31 11.52
N ALA A 33 9.01 10.89 11.86
CA ALA A 33 9.38 11.14 13.25
C ALA A 33 8.59 12.31 13.85
N TYR A 34 8.05 12.11 15.06
CA TYR A 34 7.53 13.20 15.90
C TYR A 34 8.70 13.95 16.56
N ARG A 35 9.41 14.76 15.78
CA ARG A 35 10.59 15.52 16.24
C ARG A 35 10.44 17.00 15.95
N SER A 36 11.09 17.84 16.75
CA SER A 36 11.34 19.24 16.41
C SER A 36 12.71 19.35 15.75
N THR A 37 12.80 20.14 14.68
CA THR A 37 14.05 20.53 14.03
C THR A 37 14.62 21.84 14.61
N GLY A 38 14.01 22.38 15.68
CA GLY A 38 14.32 23.70 16.25
C GLY A 38 13.68 24.87 15.47
N VAL A 39 13.28 24.64 14.21
CA VAL A 39 12.53 25.58 13.36
C VAL A 39 11.05 25.17 13.28
N GLU A 40 10.77 23.87 13.34
CA GLU A 40 9.40 23.33 13.23
C GLU A 40 8.85 22.85 14.56
N THR A 41 7.52 22.93 14.69
CA THR A 41 6.80 22.36 15.83
C THR A 41 6.84 20.82 15.72
N PRO A 42 7.06 20.07 16.81
CA PRO A 42 6.95 18.61 16.79
C PRO A 42 5.67 18.14 16.09
N GLY A 43 5.82 17.17 15.18
CA GLY A 43 4.69 16.64 14.39
C GLY A 43 4.36 17.43 13.13
N THR A 44 5.12 18.49 12.81
CA THR A 44 5.11 19.09 11.47
C THR A 44 5.70 18.09 10.48
N VAL A 45 4.98 17.82 9.38
CA VAL A 45 5.48 16.98 8.29
C VAL A 45 5.74 17.88 7.10
N THR A 46 7.01 17.98 6.70
CA THR A 46 7.39 18.72 5.48
C THR A 46 7.32 17.84 4.25
N TYR A 47 7.40 18.47 3.07
CA TYR A 47 7.64 17.75 1.83
C TYR A 47 8.93 16.92 1.90
N GLY A 48 10.00 17.46 2.52
CA GLY A 48 11.27 16.75 2.69
C GLY A 48 11.13 15.47 3.52
N ASP A 49 10.30 15.51 4.57
CA ASP A 49 10.01 14.31 5.38
C ASP A 49 9.19 13.29 4.59
N ALA A 50 8.17 13.72 3.85
CA ALA A 50 7.38 12.82 2.99
C ALA A 50 8.25 12.16 1.90
N TYR A 51 9.13 12.94 1.27
CA TYR A 51 10.11 12.44 0.31
C TYR A 51 11.07 11.44 0.96
N ALA A 52 11.62 11.75 2.15
CA ALA A 52 12.53 10.85 2.85
C ALA A 52 11.89 9.48 3.16
N VAL A 53 10.58 9.44 3.43
CA VAL A 53 9.82 8.21 3.68
C VAL A 53 9.58 7.40 2.41
N HIS A 54 9.25 8.07 1.29
CA HIS A 54 8.86 7.43 0.02
C HIS A 54 9.51 8.11 -1.21
N PRO A 55 10.83 7.96 -1.42
CA PRO A 55 11.63 8.83 -2.30
C PRO A 55 11.64 8.41 -3.78
N PHE A 56 10.80 7.46 -4.20
CA PHE A 56 10.98 6.80 -5.49
C PHE A 56 10.25 7.46 -6.65
N ASN A 57 9.31 8.38 -6.38
CA ASN A 57 8.58 9.14 -7.38
C ASN A 57 8.06 8.25 -8.52
N ASN A 58 7.59 7.04 -8.17
CA ASN A 58 7.12 6.08 -9.16
C ASN A 58 5.78 6.54 -9.70
N SER A 59 5.41 6.04 -10.88
CA SER A 59 4.03 6.16 -11.33
C SER A 59 3.11 5.37 -10.39
N LEU A 60 2.02 5.99 -9.96
CA LEU A 60 0.92 5.34 -9.27
C LEU A 60 0.00 4.70 -10.31
N ILE A 61 -0.09 3.38 -10.27
CA ILE A 61 -0.78 2.57 -11.27
C ILE A 61 -1.94 1.82 -10.62
N THR A 62 -3.06 1.73 -11.32
CA THR A 62 -4.14 0.79 -10.99
C THR A 62 -4.24 -0.33 -12.03
N LYS A 63 -4.55 -1.55 -11.59
CA LYS A 63 -4.79 -2.73 -12.44
C LYS A 63 -5.99 -3.52 -11.93
N ASN A 64 -6.66 -4.24 -12.82
CA ASN A 64 -7.66 -5.23 -12.48
C ASN A 64 -6.98 -6.55 -12.09
N MET A 65 -7.37 -7.10 -10.95
CA MET A 65 -6.91 -8.40 -10.47
C MET A 65 -8.08 -9.19 -9.91
N THR A 66 -8.13 -10.49 -10.21
CA THR A 66 -9.10 -11.39 -9.55
C THR A 66 -8.73 -11.63 -8.10
N GLY A 67 -9.70 -11.99 -7.26
CA GLY A 67 -9.41 -12.40 -5.87
C GLY A 67 -8.43 -13.57 -5.80
N THR A 68 -8.46 -14.48 -6.77
CA THR A 68 -7.47 -15.56 -6.93
C THR A 68 -6.05 -15.01 -7.13
N GLN A 69 -5.88 -14.02 -8.02
CA GLN A 69 -4.58 -13.37 -8.23
C GLN A 69 -4.12 -12.61 -6.98
N ILE A 70 -5.02 -11.96 -6.26
CA ILE A 70 -4.69 -11.27 -5.01
C ILE A 70 -4.24 -12.25 -3.93
N LEU A 71 -4.89 -13.41 -3.79
CA LEU A 71 -4.45 -14.44 -2.86
C LEU A 71 -3.09 -15.02 -3.27
N ALA A 72 -2.88 -15.29 -4.55
CA ALA A 72 -1.59 -15.75 -5.07
C ALA A 72 -0.48 -14.71 -4.85
N LEU A 73 -0.77 -13.44 -5.08
CA LEU A 73 0.11 -12.30 -4.81
C LEU A 73 0.53 -12.25 -3.34
N LEU A 74 -0.41 -12.40 -2.40
CA LEU A 74 -0.07 -12.41 -0.98
C LEU A 74 0.83 -13.60 -0.62
N ASN A 75 0.68 -14.76 -1.27
CA ASN A 75 1.59 -15.89 -1.08
C ASN A 75 2.98 -15.68 -1.71
N GLN A 76 3.13 -14.74 -2.67
CA GLN A 76 4.44 -14.34 -3.20
C GLN A 76 5.32 -13.61 -2.18
N GLN A 77 4.78 -13.21 -1.03
CA GLN A 77 5.56 -12.67 0.08
C GLN A 77 6.53 -13.71 0.70
N PHE A 78 6.28 -15.01 0.49
CA PHE A 78 7.00 -16.12 1.14
C PHE A 78 7.55 -17.18 0.16
N THR A 79 7.38 -16.98 -1.15
CA THR A 79 7.74 -17.96 -2.17
C THR A 79 8.74 -17.39 -3.18
N GLY A 80 9.36 -18.26 -3.98
CA GLY A 80 10.35 -17.85 -4.98
C GLY A 80 11.52 -17.09 -4.37
N THR A 81 11.82 -15.91 -4.91
CA THR A 81 12.89 -15.01 -4.42
C THR A 81 12.63 -14.48 -3.01
N ASN A 82 11.39 -14.55 -2.53
CA ASN A 82 11.00 -14.06 -1.20
C ASN A 82 10.91 -15.19 -0.15
N SER A 83 11.42 -16.38 -0.47
CA SER A 83 11.50 -17.49 0.49
C SER A 83 12.61 -17.28 1.53
N GLY A 84 12.48 -17.91 2.69
CA GLY A 84 13.50 -17.87 3.76
C GLY A 84 13.73 -16.46 4.32
N THR A 85 14.94 -15.92 4.16
CA THR A 85 15.30 -14.58 4.64
C THR A 85 14.87 -13.46 3.68
N GLY A 86 14.36 -13.80 2.50
CA GLY A 86 13.94 -12.85 1.47
C GLY A 86 12.53 -12.30 1.64
N VAL A 87 11.83 -12.58 2.74
CA VAL A 87 10.41 -12.25 2.94
C VAL A 87 10.16 -10.74 2.76
N LYS A 88 9.14 -10.42 1.97
CA LYS A 88 8.71 -9.04 1.70
C LYS A 88 7.25 -8.87 2.05
N ILE A 89 6.96 -8.35 3.24
CA ILE A 89 5.58 -8.16 3.68
C ILE A 89 4.98 -6.90 3.03
N LEU A 90 3.97 -7.09 2.17
CA LEU A 90 3.20 -6.03 1.54
C LEU A 90 2.36 -5.29 2.61
N GLN A 91 2.51 -3.98 2.66
CA GLN A 91 1.61 -3.12 3.44
C GLN A 91 0.31 -2.89 2.67
N VAL A 92 -0.82 -2.84 3.38
CA VAL A 92 -2.16 -2.82 2.79
C VAL A 92 -2.96 -1.59 3.19
N SER A 93 -3.82 -1.10 2.29
CA SER A 93 -4.72 0.02 2.54
C SER A 93 -5.83 -0.29 3.54
N LYS A 94 -6.49 0.76 4.04
CA LYS A 94 -7.67 0.67 4.91
C LYS A 94 -8.73 -0.20 4.23
N GLY A 95 -9.39 -1.02 5.04
CA GLY A 95 -10.43 -1.93 4.57
C GLY A 95 -9.91 -3.30 4.15
N PHE A 96 -8.64 -3.45 3.79
CA PHE A 96 -8.06 -4.74 3.45
C PHE A 96 -7.31 -5.34 4.64
N THR A 97 -7.60 -6.61 4.97
CA THR A 97 -6.93 -7.33 6.06
C THR A 97 -6.59 -8.76 5.67
N TYR A 98 -5.54 -9.32 6.28
CA TYR A 98 -5.24 -10.74 6.21
C TYR A 98 -4.47 -11.21 7.45
N THR A 99 -4.55 -12.52 7.72
CA THR A 99 -3.80 -13.19 8.78
C THR A 99 -2.62 -13.95 8.18
N LEU A 100 -1.50 -13.96 8.89
CA LEU A 100 -0.36 -14.84 8.66
C LEU A 100 -0.34 -15.91 9.73
N THR A 101 -0.76 -17.12 9.38
CA THR A 101 -0.67 -18.31 10.23
C THR A 101 0.72 -18.93 10.10
N ASN A 102 1.36 -19.27 11.22
CA ASN A 102 2.74 -19.78 11.25
C ASN A 102 3.73 -18.86 10.50
N TYR A 103 3.49 -17.55 10.56
CA TYR A 103 4.29 -16.48 9.95
C TYR A 103 4.46 -16.51 8.41
N THR A 104 3.87 -17.48 7.71
CA THR A 104 4.13 -17.74 6.29
C THR A 104 2.89 -18.15 5.48
N THR A 105 1.81 -18.59 6.13
CA THR A 105 0.59 -18.99 5.45
C THR A 105 -0.44 -17.87 5.50
N VAL A 106 -0.83 -17.36 4.34
CA VAL A 106 -1.87 -16.32 4.23
C VAL A 106 -3.26 -16.94 4.44
N THR A 107 -3.98 -16.43 5.43
CA THR A 107 -5.34 -16.85 5.80
C THR A 107 -6.23 -15.64 6.08
N ASP A 108 -7.56 -15.86 6.21
CA ASP A 108 -8.55 -14.83 6.55
C ASP A 108 -8.42 -13.50 5.77
N VAL A 109 -8.29 -13.59 4.44
CA VAL A 109 -8.19 -12.41 3.58
C VAL A 109 -9.56 -11.76 3.43
N ARG A 110 -9.67 -10.48 3.78
CA ARG A 110 -10.93 -9.73 3.79
C ARG A 110 -10.79 -8.36 3.16
N LEU A 111 -11.88 -7.90 2.56
CA LEU A 111 -12.08 -6.54 2.12
C LEU A 111 -13.36 -5.99 2.76
N ASN A 112 -13.24 -4.88 3.49
CA ASN A 112 -14.31 -4.21 4.22
C ASN A 112 -15.09 -5.16 5.15
N GLY A 113 -14.36 -6.08 5.80
CA GLY A 113 -14.91 -7.07 6.74
C GLY A 113 -15.49 -8.32 6.07
N ALA A 114 -15.74 -8.30 4.75
CA ALA A 114 -16.20 -9.47 4.00
C ALA A 114 -15.02 -10.32 3.52
N PRO A 115 -15.12 -11.66 3.52
CA PRO A 115 -14.13 -12.53 2.89
C PRO A 115 -13.87 -12.14 1.44
N LEU A 116 -12.62 -12.22 1.00
CA LEU A 116 -12.25 -11.97 -0.38
C LEU A 116 -12.92 -13.01 -1.29
N ASP A 117 -13.78 -12.55 -2.21
CA ASP A 117 -14.33 -13.38 -3.27
C ASP A 117 -13.24 -13.63 -4.33
N LEU A 118 -12.88 -14.91 -4.51
CA LEU A 118 -11.80 -15.35 -5.41
C LEU A 118 -12.14 -15.22 -6.89
N ALA A 119 -13.42 -15.21 -7.25
CA ALA A 119 -13.91 -15.10 -8.62
C ALA A 119 -14.14 -13.64 -9.04
N ARG A 120 -14.38 -12.74 -8.08
CA ARG A 120 -14.56 -11.32 -8.33
C ARG A 120 -13.26 -10.67 -8.82
N THR A 121 -13.40 -9.72 -9.74
CA THR A 121 -12.33 -8.80 -10.12
C THR A 121 -12.39 -7.54 -9.27
N TYR A 122 -11.22 -7.12 -8.77
CA TYR A 122 -11.03 -5.91 -7.99
C TYR A 122 -10.09 -4.98 -8.74
N ARG A 123 -10.28 -3.69 -8.53
CA ARG A 123 -9.31 -2.69 -8.93
C ARG A 123 -8.29 -2.50 -7.81
N VAL A 124 -7.01 -2.66 -8.14
CA VAL A 124 -5.90 -2.62 -7.18
C VAL A 124 -4.95 -1.48 -7.57
N ALA A 125 -4.49 -0.69 -6.61
CA ALA A 125 -3.49 0.37 -6.78
C ALA A 125 -2.12 -0.05 -6.23
N MET A 126 -1.06 0.36 -6.92
CA MET A 126 0.33 0.06 -6.55
C MET A 126 1.31 1.03 -7.22
N ASN A 127 2.57 1.08 -6.77
CA ASN A 127 3.62 1.77 -7.52
C ASN A 127 4.04 0.98 -8.77
N SER A 128 4.58 1.67 -9.78
CA SER A 128 4.95 1.06 -11.06
C SER A 128 6.02 -0.04 -10.93
N PHE A 129 6.93 0.04 -9.97
CA PHE A 129 7.97 -0.96 -9.78
C PHE A 129 7.37 -2.35 -9.48
N ILE A 130 6.45 -2.45 -8.52
CA ILE A 130 5.77 -3.73 -8.25
C ILE A 130 4.66 -4.01 -9.27
N ALA A 131 4.09 -3.00 -9.92
CA ALA A 131 3.14 -3.21 -11.01
C ALA A 131 3.74 -4.07 -12.13
N ASP A 132 5.04 -3.96 -12.37
CA ASP A 132 5.77 -4.73 -13.38
C ASP A 132 6.39 -6.03 -12.84
N GLY A 133 6.02 -6.43 -11.62
CA GLY A 133 6.51 -7.66 -10.99
C GLY A 133 7.79 -7.49 -10.17
N GLY A 134 8.21 -6.25 -9.89
CA GLY A 134 9.30 -5.96 -8.97
C GLY A 134 9.12 -6.68 -7.62
N ASP A 135 10.24 -6.90 -6.92
CA ASP A 135 10.26 -7.63 -5.64
C ASP A 135 9.71 -9.08 -5.70
N GLY A 136 9.61 -9.67 -6.89
CA GLY A 136 9.12 -11.03 -7.07
C GLY A 136 7.59 -11.15 -7.09
N PHE A 137 6.87 -10.04 -7.13
CA PHE A 137 5.40 -9.99 -7.12
C PHE A 137 4.79 -10.13 -8.53
N MET A 138 5.09 -11.24 -9.20
CA MET A 138 4.71 -11.46 -10.61
C MET A 138 3.20 -11.42 -10.89
N GLU A 139 2.34 -11.62 -9.88
CA GLU A 139 0.90 -11.49 -10.08
C GLU A 139 0.46 -10.07 -10.42
N PHE A 140 1.17 -9.04 -9.96
CA PHE A 140 0.89 -7.66 -10.38
C PHE A 140 1.15 -7.44 -11.87
N ALA A 141 2.19 -8.06 -12.43
CA ALA A 141 2.50 -7.97 -13.85
C ALA A 141 1.39 -8.59 -14.72
N ARG A 142 0.66 -9.58 -14.17
CA ARG A 142 -0.47 -10.26 -14.80
C ARG A 142 -1.81 -9.51 -14.65
N GLY A 143 -1.85 -8.44 -13.85
CA GLY A 143 -3.02 -7.57 -13.75
C GLY A 143 -3.33 -6.90 -15.09
N THR A 144 -4.61 -6.64 -15.35
CA THR A 144 -5.10 -6.12 -16.63
C THR A 144 -5.58 -4.68 -16.54
N GLN A 145 -5.86 -4.05 -17.69
CA GLN A 145 -6.37 -2.67 -17.78
C GLN A 145 -5.54 -1.66 -16.96
N PRO A 146 -4.21 -1.58 -17.15
CA PRO A 146 -3.40 -0.62 -16.39
C PRO A 146 -3.87 0.81 -16.64
N LEU A 147 -3.92 1.62 -15.59
CA LEU A 147 -4.11 3.08 -15.67
C LEU A 147 -3.08 3.76 -14.78
N ILE A 148 -2.31 4.69 -15.35
CA ILE A 148 -1.43 5.58 -14.60
C ILE A 148 -2.27 6.76 -14.12
N VAL A 149 -2.29 6.98 -12.81
CA VAL A 149 -3.14 8.00 -12.15
C VAL A 149 -2.32 9.25 -11.78
N GLY A 150 -1.02 9.08 -11.58
CA GLY A 150 -0.13 10.16 -11.19
C GLY A 150 1.17 9.62 -10.59
N VAL A 151 1.71 10.31 -9.60
CA VAL A 151 2.93 9.94 -8.89
C VAL A 151 2.59 9.53 -7.45
N ASP A 152 3.25 8.48 -6.95
CA ASP A 152 3.00 7.93 -5.61
C ASP A 152 3.32 8.93 -4.47
N LEU A 153 4.39 9.71 -4.61
CA LEU A 153 4.76 10.77 -3.67
C LEU A 153 3.74 11.93 -3.65
N ASP A 154 3.25 12.34 -4.82
CA ASP A 154 2.22 13.38 -4.93
C ASP A 154 0.93 12.92 -4.24
N ALA A 155 0.56 11.65 -4.40
CA ALA A 155 -0.58 11.08 -3.69
C ALA A 155 -0.40 11.12 -2.16
N LEU A 156 0.81 10.80 -1.65
CA LEU A 156 1.12 10.87 -0.22
C LEU A 156 1.04 12.31 0.32
N THR A 157 1.67 13.26 -0.37
CA THR A 157 1.69 14.67 0.06
C THR A 157 0.30 15.28 0.02
N ALA A 158 -0.47 15.05 -1.05
CA ALA A 158 -1.86 15.49 -1.16
C ALA A 158 -2.74 14.90 -0.05
N TYR A 159 -2.57 13.61 0.27
CA TYR A 159 -3.30 12.97 1.36
C TYR A 159 -2.98 13.60 2.72
N LEU A 160 -1.69 13.83 3.01
CA LEU A 160 -1.28 14.46 4.26
C LEU A 160 -1.82 15.89 4.38
N SER A 161 -1.75 16.68 3.31
CA SER A 161 -2.30 18.04 3.28
C SER A 161 -3.82 18.07 3.46
N ALA A 162 -4.54 17.09 2.90
CA ALA A 162 -6.00 17.04 2.98
C ALA A 162 -6.51 16.50 4.33
N ASN A 163 -5.72 15.69 5.04
CA ASN A 163 -6.19 14.96 6.23
C ASN A 163 -5.44 15.31 7.52
N SER A 164 -4.49 16.25 7.48
CA SER A 164 -3.74 16.69 8.65
C SER A 164 -3.66 18.21 8.69
N SER A 165 -3.88 18.77 9.87
CA SER A 165 -3.63 20.18 10.15
C SER A 165 -3.04 20.33 11.55
N LYS A 166 -2.60 21.55 11.91
CA LYS A 166 -2.10 21.85 13.25
C LYS A 166 -3.14 21.55 14.34
N ASP A 167 -4.40 21.91 14.08
CA ASP A 167 -5.49 21.79 15.06
C ASP A 167 -6.18 20.42 15.02
N THR A 168 -6.00 19.69 13.92
CA THR A 168 -6.53 18.33 13.72
C THR A 168 -5.47 17.48 13.04
N PRO A 169 -4.46 17.02 13.79
CA PRO A 169 -3.41 16.19 13.23
C PRO A 169 -3.97 14.84 12.79
N LEU A 170 -3.41 14.29 11.71
CA LEU A 170 -3.79 12.97 11.24
C LEU A 170 -3.49 11.92 12.33
N PRO A 171 -4.49 11.14 12.78
CA PRO A 171 -4.24 10.08 13.75
C PRO A 171 -3.39 8.98 13.13
N VAL A 172 -2.59 8.32 13.98
CA VAL A 172 -1.86 7.12 13.55
C VAL A 172 -2.87 6.09 13.04
N PRO A 173 -2.68 5.54 11.81
CA PRO A 173 -3.58 4.53 11.28
C PRO A 173 -3.68 3.32 12.21
N THR A 174 -4.87 2.73 12.31
CA THR A 174 -5.11 1.55 13.13
C THR A 174 -4.16 0.41 12.75
N ILE A 175 -3.51 -0.17 13.76
CA ILE A 175 -2.74 -1.41 13.64
C ILE A 175 -3.68 -2.61 13.46
N GLY A 176 -3.14 -3.75 13.05
CA GLY A 176 -3.90 -5.01 12.94
C GLY A 176 -4.53 -5.28 11.57
N ARG A 177 -4.11 -4.57 10.51
CA ARG A 177 -4.47 -4.95 9.13
C ARG A 177 -3.81 -6.26 8.69
N ILE A 178 -2.64 -6.54 9.27
CA ILE A 178 -1.91 -7.78 9.12
C ILE A 178 -1.79 -8.36 10.53
N THR A 179 -2.41 -9.51 10.76
CA THR A 179 -2.40 -10.20 12.05
C THR A 179 -1.53 -11.45 11.97
N PHE A 180 -0.93 -11.83 13.08
CA PHE A 180 -0.06 -13.00 13.18
C PHE A 180 -0.69 -13.97 14.18
N ASN A 181 -0.92 -15.21 13.74
CA ASN A 181 -1.51 -16.28 14.54
C ASN A 181 -0.65 -17.55 14.49
#